data_AF-A0A2S4V014-F1
#
_entry.id   AF-A0A2S4V014-F1
#
_cell.length_a   1.000
_cell.length_b   1.000
_cell.length_c   1.000
_cell.angle_alpha   90.00
_cell.angle_beta   90.00
_cell.angle_gamma   90.00
#
_symmetry.space_group_name_H-M   'P 1'
#
loop_
_entity.id
_entity.type
_entity.pdbx_description
1 polymer ?
#
loop_
_entity_poly.entity_id
_entity_poly.type
_entity_poly.pdbx_seq_one_letter_code
_entity_poly.pdbx_strand_id
1 'polypeptide(L)'
;MIHVDPSDELVEAKGYLESACGALDGFERLIVKYDYDFERGATARPANPEASLEQALSTLNLRQANSKEALLDQLDSELLPLLNDQLNTLSLSLLPSALWKEPTGKYKLIIETQFEIERSIDQIKLYIATVSSGSNPTRYGTDDQHLKRLKSHTLHSFSTGFNEGVMILIPHIFEKARELLNRIEDASDELKPEFDNCFHRQEFTKLISRTTSLIDWVIERIRISELDIVQECWVSGVPRIDDCMRQIGELLNPSPTTDSSELDGQENPRKLEQECIIKLARLTIPILKLCRLFYKKLIEGGIMRMIRSPIFTEMCSDQLNSLAQTIHNIPDDIRRLIPLFQKADESLRDVTSSEFTQLANNLKSRLQSPLLLVLMYLVPLIPDTQDLYTQDYYRTWFSTWNLQFIISVHNFVHAVPSLGFLPF
;
A
#
# COMPACT_ATOMS: atom_id res chain seq x y z
N MET A 1 -45.27 17.20 -40.64
CA MET A 1 -43.84 17.03 -40.32
C MET A 1 -43.38 18.36 -39.76
N ILE A 2 -43.28 18.44 -38.44
CA ILE A 2 -42.81 19.64 -37.75
C ILE A 2 -41.30 19.69 -38.03
N HIS A 3 -40.85 20.73 -38.73
CA HIS A 3 -39.44 21.02 -38.91
C HIS A 3 -38.94 21.51 -37.54
N VAL A 4 -38.26 20.63 -36.81
CA VAL A 4 -37.49 21.04 -35.63
C VAL A 4 -36.22 21.71 -36.17
N ASP A 5 -35.99 22.95 -35.75
CA ASP A 5 -34.84 23.76 -36.16
C ASP A 5 -33.59 23.22 -35.44
N PRO A 6 -32.48 22.90 -36.13
CA PRO A 6 -31.26 22.41 -35.49
C PRO A 6 -30.70 23.35 -34.41
N SER A 7 -31.07 24.63 -34.44
CA SER A 7 -30.74 25.58 -33.38
C SER A 7 -31.50 25.30 -32.08
N ASP A 8 -32.75 24.84 -32.15
CA ASP A 8 -33.58 24.53 -30.98
C ASP A 8 -33.09 23.25 -30.30
N GLU A 9 -32.67 22.22 -31.06
CA GLU A 9 -32.02 21.03 -30.50
C GLU A 9 -30.69 21.36 -29.79
N LEU A 10 -29.91 22.28 -30.34
CA LEU A 10 -28.65 22.74 -29.72
C LEU A 10 -28.90 23.57 -28.45
N VAL A 11 -29.97 24.36 -28.41
CA VAL A 11 -30.37 25.15 -27.23
C VAL A 11 -30.96 24.25 -26.14
N GLU A 12 -31.79 23.26 -26.49
CA GLU A 12 -32.29 22.24 -25.56
C GLU A 12 -31.16 21.36 -25.01
N ALA A 13 -30.25 20.89 -25.86
CA ALA A 13 -29.08 20.12 -25.42
C ALA A 13 -28.18 20.95 -24.49
N LYS A 14 -28.01 22.24 -24.76
CA LYS A 14 -27.24 23.14 -23.89
C LYS A 14 -27.96 23.41 -22.56
N GLY A 15 -29.29 23.60 -22.58
CA GLY A 15 -30.11 23.73 -21.37
C GLY A 15 -30.08 22.47 -20.50
N TYR A 16 -30.06 21.29 -21.11
CA TYR A 16 -29.91 20.02 -20.42
C TYR A 16 -28.53 19.89 -19.75
N LEU A 17 -27.47 20.29 -20.45
CA LEU A 17 -26.08 20.32 -19.97
C LEU A 17 -25.79 21.43 -18.94
N GLU A 18 -26.76 22.27 -18.59
CA GLU A 18 -26.65 23.29 -17.53
C GLU A 18 -27.73 23.08 -16.44
N SER A 19 -28.22 21.84 -16.29
CA SER A 19 -29.30 21.46 -15.38
C SER A 19 -28.89 20.44 -14.31
N ALA A 20 -29.69 20.35 -13.24
CA ALA A 20 -29.55 19.32 -12.21
C ALA A 20 -29.63 17.89 -12.79
N CYS A 21 -30.54 17.64 -13.74
CA CYS A 21 -30.69 16.34 -14.40
C CYS A 21 -29.41 15.94 -15.16
N GLY A 22 -28.84 16.87 -15.93
CA GLY A 22 -27.58 16.62 -16.63
C GLY A 22 -26.41 16.29 -15.68
N ALA A 23 -26.32 17.00 -14.55
CA ALA A 23 -25.30 16.72 -13.54
C ALA A 23 -25.51 15.36 -12.85
N LEU A 24 -26.75 14.98 -12.54
CA LEU A 24 -27.10 13.70 -11.94
C LEU A 24 -26.79 12.52 -12.88
N ASP A 25 -27.17 12.63 -14.15
CA ASP A 25 -26.85 11.64 -15.18
C ASP A 25 -25.34 11.50 -15.40
N GLY A 26 -24.62 12.63 -15.34
CA GLY A 26 -23.16 12.66 -15.41
C GLY A 26 -22.51 11.83 -14.30
N PHE A 27 -22.99 11.94 -13.06
CA PHE A 27 -22.51 11.11 -11.96
C PHE A 27 -22.87 9.63 -12.15
N GLU A 28 -24.11 9.32 -12.54
CA GLU A 28 -24.55 7.93 -12.78
C GLU A 28 -23.66 7.24 -13.81
N ARG A 29 -23.36 7.92 -14.93
CA ARG A 29 -22.46 7.41 -15.96
C ARG A 29 -21.05 7.14 -15.42
N LEU A 30 -20.52 8.04 -14.58
CA LEU A 30 -19.18 7.90 -14.02
C LEU A 30 -19.09 6.77 -12.98
N ILE A 31 -20.13 6.57 -12.17
CA ILE A 31 -20.24 5.45 -11.23
C ILE A 31 -20.14 4.13 -12.01
N VAL A 32 -21.00 3.95 -13.02
CA VAL A 32 -21.01 2.74 -13.86
C VAL A 32 -19.65 2.51 -14.54
N LYS A 33 -19.04 3.56 -15.09
CA LYS A 33 -17.72 3.44 -15.75
C LYS A 33 -16.66 2.91 -14.80
N TYR A 34 -16.56 3.47 -13.60
CA TYR A 34 -15.45 3.17 -12.69
C TYR A 34 -15.68 1.96 -11.80
N ASP A 35 -16.93 1.59 -11.51
CA ASP A 35 -17.27 0.31 -10.87
C ASP A 35 -16.96 -0.86 -11.81
N TYR A 36 -17.34 -0.73 -13.08
CA TYR A 36 -17.10 -1.77 -14.09
C TYR A 36 -15.59 -1.96 -14.39
N ASP A 37 -14.84 -0.86 -14.45
CA ASP A 37 -13.37 -0.89 -14.61
C ASP A 37 -12.68 -1.59 -13.43
N PHE A 38 -13.20 -1.44 -12.21
CA PHE A 38 -12.66 -2.10 -11.03
C PHE A 38 -12.84 -3.63 -11.12
N GLU A 39 -14.03 -4.11 -11.49
CA GLU A 39 -14.29 -5.54 -11.68
C GLU A 39 -13.41 -6.17 -12.77
N ARG A 40 -13.12 -5.42 -13.84
CA ARG A 40 -12.27 -5.89 -14.95
C ARG A 40 -10.77 -5.78 -14.65
N GLY A 41 -10.35 -4.80 -13.85
CA GLY A 41 -8.96 -4.61 -13.42
C GLY A 41 -8.39 -5.82 -12.67
N ALA A 42 -9.25 -6.62 -12.03
CA ALA A 42 -8.89 -7.89 -11.42
C ALA A 42 -8.59 -9.03 -12.42
N THR A 43 -8.92 -8.89 -13.72
CA THR A 43 -8.85 -9.98 -14.72
C THR A 43 -8.26 -9.61 -16.08
N ALA A 44 -8.09 -8.33 -16.43
CA ALA A 44 -7.70 -7.92 -17.78
C ALA A 44 -6.23 -7.48 -17.92
N ARG A 45 -5.51 -8.17 -18.81
CA ARG A 45 -4.24 -7.69 -19.40
C ARG A 45 -4.58 -6.61 -20.44
N PRO A 46 -3.90 -5.45 -20.51
CA PRO A 46 -4.15 -4.49 -21.57
C PRO A 46 -3.88 -5.13 -22.93
N ALA A 47 -4.83 -5.00 -23.85
CA ALA A 47 -4.64 -5.42 -25.23
C ALA A 47 -3.67 -4.44 -25.92
N ASN A 48 -2.50 -4.95 -26.29
CA ASN A 48 -1.49 -4.31 -27.13
C ASN A 48 -0.91 -2.97 -26.62
N PRO A 49 0.08 -2.99 -25.71
CA PRO A 49 0.71 -1.80 -25.13
C PRO A 49 1.27 -0.81 -26.14
N GLU A 50 1.76 -1.29 -27.30
CA GLU A 50 2.34 -0.46 -28.35
C GLU A 50 1.29 0.42 -29.06
N ALA A 51 0.07 -0.11 -29.25
CA ALA A 51 -1.03 0.67 -29.83
C ALA A 51 -1.56 1.71 -28.85
N SER A 52 -1.63 1.37 -27.55
CA SER A 52 -1.98 2.34 -26.50
C SER A 52 -0.94 3.44 -26.34
N LEU A 53 0.35 3.11 -26.52
CA LEU A 53 1.46 4.06 -26.55
C LEU A 53 1.31 5.03 -27.73
N GLU A 54 1.12 4.54 -28.95
CA GLU A 54 0.94 5.41 -30.12
C GLU A 54 -0.32 6.26 -30.03
N GLN A 55 -1.41 5.72 -29.48
CA GLN A 55 -2.65 6.46 -29.25
C GLN A 55 -2.45 7.57 -28.20
N ALA A 56 -1.79 7.28 -27.08
CA ALA A 56 -1.42 8.27 -26.05
C ALA A 56 -0.54 9.39 -26.62
N LEU A 57 0.46 9.01 -27.42
CA LEU A 57 1.43 9.93 -28.02
C LEU A 57 0.81 10.82 -29.11
N SER A 58 -0.21 10.33 -29.80
CA SER A 58 -0.91 11.06 -30.85
C SER A 58 -1.97 12.03 -30.31
N THR A 59 -2.60 11.76 -29.16
CA THR A 59 -3.47 12.74 -28.48
C THR A 59 -2.71 13.94 -27.90
N LEU A 60 -1.41 13.80 -27.65
CA LEU A 60 -0.66 14.75 -26.83
C LEU A 60 0.37 15.61 -27.59
N ASN A 61 0.47 15.51 -28.93
CA ASN A 61 1.50 16.21 -29.73
C ASN A 61 2.94 16.05 -29.18
N LEU A 62 3.19 15.00 -28.38
CA LEU A 62 4.44 14.77 -27.65
C LEU A 62 5.42 13.98 -28.51
N ARG A 63 5.78 14.51 -29.69
CA ARG A 63 6.83 13.92 -30.54
C ARG A 63 8.26 14.20 -30.03
N GLN A 64 8.43 14.72 -28.81
CA GLN A 64 9.74 15.15 -28.28
C GLN A 64 10.11 14.65 -26.88
N ALA A 65 9.30 13.83 -26.19
CA ALA A 65 9.61 13.36 -24.83
C ALA A 65 9.61 11.83 -24.71
N ASN A 66 10.53 11.17 -25.43
CA ASN A 66 10.69 9.72 -25.43
C ASN A 66 11.33 9.14 -24.14
N SER A 67 10.88 9.51 -22.94
CA SER A 67 11.28 8.76 -21.74
C SER A 67 10.11 8.54 -20.78
N LYS A 68 10.00 7.30 -20.27
CA LYS A 68 9.07 6.97 -19.19
C LYS A 68 9.30 7.84 -17.93
N GLU A 69 10.50 8.39 -17.76
CA GLU A 69 10.80 9.34 -16.71
C GLU A 69 10.01 10.65 -16.87
N ALA A 70 9.91 11.20 -18.10
CA ALA A 70 9.11 12.40 -18.33
C ALA A 70 7.61 12.18 -18.02
N LEU A 71 7.10 10.97 -18.27
CA LEU A 71 5.73 10.60 -17.87
C LEU A 71 5.56 10.51 -16.35
N LEU A 72 6.57 10.00 -15.63
CA LEU A 72 6.57 10.00 -14.15
C LEU A 72 6.60 11.43 -13.60
N ASP A 73 7.44 12.30 -14.18
CA ASP A 73 7.52 13.70 -13.76
C ASP A 73 6.19 14.43 -14.04
N GLN A 74 5.54 14.18 -15.18
CA GLN A 74 4.19 14.73 -15.45
C GLN A 74 3.12 14.17 -14.51
N LEU A 75 3.20 12.88 -14.12
CA LEU A 75 2.29 12.30 -13.13
C LEU A 75 2.41 13.04 -11.80
N ASP A 76 3.64 13.26 -11.31
CA ASP A 76 3.88 13.80 -9.97
C ASP A 76 3.73 15.33 -9.84
N SER A 77 3.92 16.08 -10.94
CA SER A 77 3.96 17.55 -10.91
C SER A 77 2.73 18.21 -11.52
N GLU A 78 1.99 17.51 -12.38
CA GLU A 78 0.85 18.07 -13.11
C GLU A 78 -0.44 17.26 -12.91
N LEU A 79 -0.47 15.99 -13.30
CA LEU A 79 -1.72 15.23 -13.40
C LEU A 79 -2.34 14.89 -12.05
N LEU A 80 -1.55 14.38 -11.10
CA LEU A 80 -2.05 14.05 -9.76
C LEU A 80 -2.47 15.32 -8.97
N PRO A 81 -1.68 16.42 -8.95
CA PRO A 81 -2.14 17.68 -8.39
C PRO A 81 -3.43 18.22 -9.04
N LEU A 82 -3.54 18.14 -10.38
CA LEU A 82 -4.73 18.56 -11.10
C LEU A 82 -5.97 17.76 -10.68
N LEU A 83 -5.86 16.44 -10.55
CA LEU A 83 -6.96 15.61 -10.05
C LEU A 83 -7.38 16.03 -8.63
N ASN A 84 -6.42 16.35 -7.77
CA ASN A 84 -6.67 16.88 -6.43
C ASN A 84 -7.49 18.18 -6.46
N ASP A 85 -7.07 19.14 -7.29
CA ASP A 85 -7.76 20.42 -7.45
C ASP A 85 -9.18 20.25 -8.02
N GLN A 86 -9.35 19.34 -8.98
CA GLN A 86 -10.65 19.01 -9.55
C GLN A 86 -11.60 18.39 -8.51
N LEU A 87 -11.12 17.47 -7.66
CA LEU A 87 -11.92 16.89 -6.57
C LEU A 87 -12.33 17.94 -5.53
N ASN A 88 -11.42 18.85 -5.17
CA ASN A 88 -11.74 19.97 -4.29
C ASN A 88 -12.74 20.95 -4.93
N THR A 89 -12.60 21.20 -6.23
CA THR A 89 -13.53 22.04 -7.00
C THR A 89 -14.92 21.43 -7.05
N LEU A 90 -15.04 20.11 -7.24
CA LEU A 90 -16.30 19.38 -7.14
C LEU A 90 -16.93 19.55 -5.75
N SER A 91 -16.12 19.40 -4.69
CA SER A 91 -16.55 19.57 -3.30
C SER A 91 -17.12 20.96 -3.00
N LEU A 92 -16.48 22.01 -3.53
CA LEU A 92 -16.92 23.40 -3.38
C LEU A 92 -18.13 23.74 -4.26
N SER A 93 -18.26 23.08 -5.40
CA SER A 93 -19.38 23.30 -6.33
C SER A 93 -20.70 22.73 -5.78
N LEU A 94 -20.60 21.65 -4.99
CA LEU A 94 -21.72 21.03 -4.27
C LEU A 94 -21.94 21.64 -2.88
N LEU A 95 -21.58 22.91 -2.67
CA LEU A 95 -21.97 23.65 -1.47
C LEU A 95 -23.43 24.14 -1.64
N PRO A 96 -24.39 23.67 -0.83
CA PRO A 96 -25.81 23.98 -1.01
C PRO A 96 -26.11 25.48 -1.12
N SER A 97 -25.58 26.29 -0.22
CA SER A 97 -25.80 27.74 -0.22
C SER A 97 -25.25 28.45 -1.46
N ALA A 98 -24.15 27.96 -2.04
CA ALA A 98 -23.60 28.51 -3.27
C ALA A 98 -24.39 28.03 -4.49
N LEU A 99 -24.86 26.79 -4.47
CA LEU A 99 -25.67 26.19 -5.55
C LEU A 99 -27.02 26.89 -5.68
N TRP A 100 -27.70 27.19 -4.57
CA TRP A 100 -28.97 27.95 -4.65
C TRP A 100 -28.82 29.42 -5.05
N LYS A 101 -27.65 30.03 -4.81
CA LYS A 101 -27.39 31.43 -5.20
C LYS A 101 -27.21 31.57 -6.72
N GLU A 102 -26.56 30.61 -7.34
CA GLU A 102 -26.28 30.63 -8.78
C GLU A 102 -26.42 29.23 -9.41
N PRO A 103 -27.65 28.69 -9.53
CA PRO A 103 -27.86 27.29 -9.90
C PRO A 103 -27.27 26.93 -11.26
N THR A 104 -27.61 27.67 -12.31
CA THR A 104 -27.14 27.41 -13.68
C THR A 104 -25.62 27.40 -13.78
N GLY A 105 -24.95 28.39 -13.17
CA GLY A 105 -23.49 28.47 -13.15
C GLY A 105 -22.85 27.29 -12.40
N LYS A 106 -23.49 26.83 -11.32
CA LYS A 106 -22.99 25.71 -10.51
C LYS A 106 -23.21 24.36 -11.17
N TYR A 107 -24.36 24.11 -11.81
CA TYR A 107 -24.57 22.87 -12.57
C TYR A 107 -23.59 22.76 -13.73
N LYS A 108 -23.37 23.87 -14.46
CA LYS A 108 -22.36 23.92 -15.52
C LYS A 108 -20.97 23.57 -14.98
N LEU A 109 -20.56 24.20 -13.87
CA LEU A 109 -19.27 23.91 -13.24
C LEU A 109 -19.15 22.45 -12.78
N ILE A 110 -20.22 21.87 -12.23
CA ILE A 110 -20.26 20.45 -11.83
C ILE A 110 -20.02 19.56 -13.04
N ILE A 111 -20.72 19.80 -14.15
CA ILE A 111 -20.63 19.00 -15.38
C ILE A 111 -19.25 19.14 -16.04
N GLU A 112 -18.70 20.35 -16.08
CA GLU A 112 -17.33 20.59 -16.54
C GLU A 112 -16.32 19.84 -15.67
N THR A 113 -16.46 19.93 -14.34
CA THR A 113 -15.58 19.24 -13.38
C THR A 113 -15.68 17.72 -13.51
N GLN A 114 -16.87 17.16 -13.74
CA GLN A 114 -17.07 15.72 -13.99
C GLN A 114 -16.27 15.25 -15.21
N PHE A 115 -16.36 15.99 -16.32
CA PHE A 115 -15.62 15.68 -17.55
C PHE A 115 -14.09 15.81 -17.35
N GLU A 116 -13.68 16.85 -16.64
CA GLU A 116 -12.27 17.09 -16.32
C GLU A 116 -11.67 15.99 -15.44
N ILE A 117 -12.36 15.56 -14.38
CA ILE A 117 -11.95 14.44 -13.53
C ILE A 117 -11.82 13.17 -14.36
N GLU A 118 -12.82 12.87 -15.20
CA GLU A 118 -12.79 11.69 -16.04
C GLU A 118 -11.56 11.67 -16.96
N ARG A 119 -11.30 12.78 -17.64
CA ARG A 119 -10.15 12.93 -18.52
C ARG A 119 -8.83 12.76 -17.75
N SER A 120 -8.70 13.38 -16.59
CA SER A 120 -7.51 13.27 -15.74
C SER A 120 -7.27 11.82 -15.32
N ILE A 121 -8.31 11.11 -14.86
CA ILE A 121 -8.21 9.70 -14.45
C ILE A 121 -7.79 8.82 -15.63
N ASP A 122 -8.43 8.97 -16.79
CA ASP A 122 -8.09 8.18 -17.98
C ASP A 122 -6.63 8.43 -18.41
N GLN A 123 -6.17 9.67 -18.36
CA GLN A 123 -4.78 10.03 -18.67
C GLN A 123 -3.79 9.47 -17.64
N ILE A 124 -4.11 9.55 -16.34
CA ILE A 124 -3.27 8.98 -15.27
C ILE A 124 -3.17 7.45 -15.45
N LYS A 125 -4.30 6.76 -15.65
CA LYS A 125 -4.32 5.30 -15.90
C LYS A 125 -3.43 4.92 -17.09
N LEU A 126 -3.52 5.68 -18.18
CA LEU A 126 -2.72 5.48 -19.38
C LEU A 126 -1.23 5.68 -19.11
N TYR A 127 -0.86 6.72 -18.37
CA TYR A 127 0.54 7.00 -18.00
C TYR A 127 1.09 5.91 -17.10
N ILE A 128 0.34 5.48 -16.08
CA ILE A 128 0.70 4.37 -15.19
C ILE A 128 0.93 3.09 -15.99
N ALA A 129 0.00 2.74 -16.91
CA ALA A 129 0.15 1.57 -17.76
C ALA A 129 1.39 1.67 -18.67
N THR A 130 1.67 2.87 -19.17
CA THR A 130 2.80 3.13 -20.07
C THR A 130 4.15 3.03 -19.35
N VAL A 131 4.30 3.66 -18.19
CA VAL A 131 5.56 3.57 -17.42
C VAL A 131 5.80 2.13 -16.94
N SER A 132 4.73 1.43 -16.58
CA SER A 132 4.75 0.03 -16.13
C SER A 132 4.87 -0.99 -17.27
N SER A 133 4.78 -0.56 -18.54
CA SER A 133 4.89 -1.46 -19.69
C SER A 133 6.22 -2.22 -19.69
N GLY A 134 6.19 -3.54 -19.85
CA GLY A 134 7.37 -4.40 -19.77
C GLY A 134 7.74 -4.89 -18.37
N SER A 135 7.13 -4.33 -17.31
CA SER A 135 7.17 -4.91 -15.96
C SER A 135 6.12 -6.02 -15.85
N ASN A 136 6.50 -7.19 -15.34
CA ASN A 136 5.54 -8.27 -15.12
C ASN A 136 4.77 -8.00 -13.81
N PRO A 137 3.43 -7.89 -13.83
CA PRO A 137 2.65 -7.62 -12.61
C PRO A 137 2.74 -8.75 -11.57
N THR A 138 3.14 -9.96 -11.99
CA THR A 138 3.23 -11.14 -11.10
C THR A 138 4.64 -11.43 -10.60
N ARG A 139 5.67 -10.80 -11.20
CA ARG A 139 7.08 -11.04 -10.86
C ARG A 139 7.87 -9.75 -11.02
N TYR A 140 8.56 -9.36 -9.96
CA TYR A 140 9.48 -8.24 -10.01
C TYR A 140 10.63 -8.52 -11.00
N GLY A 141 11.09 -7.47 -11.67
CA GLY A 141 12.20 -7.57 -12.61
C GLY A 141 13.48 -8.05 -11.92
N THR A 142 14.20 -8.97 -12.58
CA THR A 142 15.55 -9.39 -12.15
C THR A 142 16.66 -8.59 -12.84
N ASP A 143 16.33 -7.94 -13.97
CA ASP A 143 17.29 -7.31 -14.88
C ASP A 143 17.07 -5.79 -15.00
N ASP A 144 16.33 -5.19 -14.05
CA ASP A 144 15.94 -3.77 -14.05
C ASP A 144 16.82 -2.86 -13.16
N GLN A 145 17.97 -3.37 -12.73
CA GLN A 145 18.89 -2.75 -11.78
C GLN A 145 19.31 -1.33 -12.20
N HIS A 146 19.40 -1.09 -13.51
CA HIS A 146 19.82 0.17 -14.12
C HIS A 146 18.69 1.20 -14.30
N LEU A 147 17.43 0.82 -14.03
CA LEU A 147 16.24 1.62 -14.33
C LEU A 147 15.90 2.68 -13.26
N LYS A 148 16.63 2.74 -12.14
CA LYS A 148 16.42 3.76 -11.08
C LYS A 148 14.94 3.84 -10.64
N ARG A 149 14.29 5.02 -10.76
CA ARG A 149 12.86 5.24 -10.43
C ARG A 149 11.90 4.36 -11.24
N LEU A 150 12.34 3.88 -12.41
CA LEU A 150 11.56 3.02 -13.30
C LEU A 150 11.66 1.53 -12.96
N LYS A 151 12.37 1.15 -11.89
CA LYS A 151 12.34 -0.21 -11.37
C LYS A 151 10.92 -0.64 -11.05
N SER A 152 10.58 -1.89 -11.35
CA SER A 152 9.23 -2.39 -11.14
C SER A 152 8.81 -2.35 -9.66
N HIS A 153 9.74 -2.42 -8.71
CA HIS A 153 9.49 -2.24 -7.28
C HIS A 153 8.92 -0.86 -6.94
N THR A 154 9.54 0.21 -7.45
CA THR A 154 9.08 1.58 -7.26
C THR A 154 7.77 1.82 -8.00
N LEU A 155 7.67 1.38 -9.26
CA LEU A 155 6.46 1.54 -10.08
C LEU A 155 5.25 0.86 -9.45
N HIS A 156 5.43 -0.38 -8.97
CA HIS A 156 4.37 -1.13 -8.30
C HIS A 156 3.86 -0.38 -7.07
N SER A 157 4.77 0.17 -6.25
CA SER A 157 4.37 0.84 -5.01
C SER A 157 3.38 2.00 -5.21
N PHE A 158 3.64 2.92 -6.13
CA PHE A 158 2.72 4.05 -6.33
C PHE A 158 1.51 3.64 -7.18
N SER A 159 1.69 2.72 -8.13
CA SER A 159 0.58 2.20 -8.95
C SER A 159 -0.46 1.50 -8.09
N THR A 160 -0.04 0.72 -7.09
CA THR A 160 -0.94 0.08 -6.11
C THR A 160 -1.66 1.14 -5.29
N GLY A 161 -0.99 2.19 -4.82
CA GLY A 161 -1.67 3.27 -4.08
C GLY A 161 -2.72 4.02 -4.90
N PHE A 162 -2.47 4.22 -6.20
CA PHE A 162 -3.46 4.83 -7.06
C PHE A 162 -4.63 3.86 -7.36
N ASN A 163 -4.33 2.64 -7.81
CA ASN A 163 -5.35 1.69 -8.25
C ASN A 163 -6.14 1.06 -7.09
N GLU A 164 -5.48 0.68 -6.00
CA GLU A 164 -6.08 0.04 -4.83
C GLU A 164 -6.38 1.05 -3.69
N GLY A 165 -6.02 2.33 -3.86
CA GLY A 165 -6.35 3.39 -2.92
C GLY A 165 -7.31 4.40 -3.54
N VAL A 166 -6.79 5.27 -4.41
CA VAL A 166 -7.56 6.38 -5.01
C VAL A 166 -8.75 5.85 -5.81
N MET A 167 -8.53 4.91 -6.73
CA MET A 167 -9.56 4.44 -7.64
C MET A 167 -10.70 3.67 -6.94
N ILE A 168 -10.45 3.06 -5.78
CA ILE A 168 -11.52 2.44 -4.96
C ILE A 168 -12.51 3.50 -4.44
N LEU A 169 -12.02 4.72 -4.16
CA LEU A 169 -12.85 5.79 -3.59
C LEU A 169 -13.58 6.61 -4.65
N ILE A 170 -13.12 6.59 -5.92
CA ILE A 170 -13.69 7.41 -6.99
C ILE A 170 -15.19 7.14 -7.23
N PRO A 171 -15.67 5.90 -7.40
CA PRO A 171 -17.11 5.64 -7.58
C PRO A 171 -17.92 6.13 -6.37
N HIS A 172 -17.44 5.84 -5.15
CA HIS A 172 -18.06 6.31 -3.91
C HIS A 172 -18.16 7.84 -3.82
N ILE A 173 -17.17 8.58 -4.34
CA ILE A 173 -17.23 10.04 -4.43
C ILE A 173 -18.39 10.46 -5.32
N PHE A 174 -18.55 9.84 -6.49
CA PHE A 174 -19.63 10.17 -7.42
C PHE A 174 -21.01 9.78 -6.87
N GLU A 175 -21.13 8.64 -6.19
CA GLU A 175 -22.35 8.24 -5.48
C GLU A 175 -22.75 9.28 -4.44
N LYS A 176 -21.81 9.69 -3.58
CA LYS A 176 -22.07 10.68 -2.53
C LYS A 176 -22.34 12.08 -3.09
N ALA A 177 -21.68 12.45 -4.17
CA ALA A 177 -21.96 13.70 -4.89
C ALA A 177 -23.38 13.71 -5.44
N ARG A 178 -23.82 12.60 -6.06
CA ARG A 178 -25.18 12.42 -6.59
C ARG A 178 -26.24 12.42 -5.49
N GLU A 179 -26.03 11.67 -4.40
CA GLU A 179 -26.92 11.67 -3.23
C GLU A 179 -27.08 13.08 -2.64
N LEU A 180 -25.97 13.81 -2.52
CA LEU A 180 -25.96 15.18 -2.01
C LEU A 180 -26.73 16.11 -2.96
N LEU A 181 -26.48 16.03 -4.26
CA LEU A 181 -27.16 16.84 -5.26
C LEU A 181 -28.68 16.61 -5.24
N ASN A 182 -29.14 15.36 -5.26
CA ASN A 182 -30.58 15.03 -5.15
C ASN A 182 -31.21 15.66 -3.91
N ARG A 183 -30.53 15.59 -2.76
CA ARG A 183 -31.04 16.19 -1.52
C ARG A 183 -31.08 17.70 -1.56
N ILE A 184 -30.14 18.34 -2.27
CA ILE A 184 -30.16 19.79 -2.46
C ILE A 184 -31.36 20.20 -3.33
N GLU A 185 -31.69 19.40 -4.36
CA GLU A 185 -32.88 19.61 -5.21
C GLU A 185 -34.19 19.40 -4.42
N ASP A 186 -34.26 18.37 -3.58
CA ASP A 186 -35.44 18.03 -2.79
C ASP A 186 -35.63 18.89 -1.53
N ALA A 187 -34.70 19.80 -1.23
CA ALA A 187 -34.69 20.57 0.02
C ALA A 187 -35.84 21.58 0.09
N SER A 188 -36.63 21.53 1.17
CA SER A 188 -37.60 22.59 1.48
C SER A 188 -36.91 23.88 1.91
N ASP A 189 -37.53 25.03 1.63
CA ASP A 189 -36.96 26.35 1.94
C ASP A 189 -36.62 26.55 3.42
N GLU A 190 -37.35 25.90 4.33
CA GLU A 190 -37.15 25.96 5.78
C GLU A 190 -35.84 25.30 6.23
N LEU A 191 -35.38 24.27 5.52
CA LEU A 191 -34.19 23.49 5.90
C LEU A 191 -32.91 24.02 5.25
N LYS A 192 -33.01 24.89 4.23
CA LYS A 192 -31.87 25.45 3.49
C LYS A 192 -30.75 26.03 4.38
N PRO A 193 -31.02 26.76 5.48
CA PRO A 193 -29.96 27.36 6.29
C PRO A 193 -29.00 26.35 6.96
N GLU A 194 -29.42 25.10 7.16
CA GLU A 194 -28.63 24.08 7.88
C GLU A 194 -27.88 23.12 6.93
N PHE A 195 -28.17 23.18 5.64
CA PHE A 195 -27.74 22.18 4.67
C PHE A 195 -26.24 22.18 4.36
N ASP A 196 -25.58 23.35 4.45
CA ASP A 196 -24.13 23.44 4.29
C ASP A 196 -23.36 22.55 5.28
N ASN A 197 -23.96 22.33 6.45
CA ASN A 197 -23.40 21.48 7.52
C ASN A 197 -24.13 20.15 7.67
N CYS A 198 -25.00 19.77 6.72
CA CYS A 198 -25.74 18.51 6.82
C CYS A 198 -24.81 17.29 6.82
N PHE A 199 -25.29 16.19 7.39
CA PHE A 199 -24.54 14.93 7.48
C PHE A 199 -23.97 14.49 6.12
N HIS A 200 -24.77 14.53 5.04
CA HIS A 200 -24.32 14.11 3.71
C HIS A 200 -23.19 14.97 3.17
N ARG A 201 -23.21 16.28 3.41
CA ARG A 201 -22.14 17.19 3.02
C ARG A 201 -20.85 16.94 3.81
N GLN A 202 -20.97 16.64 5.10
CA GLN A 202 -19.82 16.27 5.93
C GLN A 202 -19.19 14.96 5.47
N GLU A 203 -19.99 13.92 5.23
CA GLU A 203 -19.50 12.63 4.74
C GLU A 203 -18.83 12.75 3.37
N PHE A 204 -19.44 13.49 2.44
CA PHE A 204 -18.85 13.77 1.14
C PHE A 204 -17.49 14.49 1.28
N THR A 205 -17.38 15.48 2.16
CA THR A 205 -16.13 16.22 2.38
C THR A 205 -15.04 15.34 3.00
N LYS A 206 -15.40 14.48 3.96
CA LYS A 206 -14.47 13.51 4.55
C LYS A 206 -13.94 12.56 3.47
N LEU A 207 -14.80 12.12 2.55
CA LEU A 207 -14.41 11.23 1.46
C LEU A 207 -13.46 11.93 0.47
N ILE A 208 -13.76 13.19 0.11
CA ILE A 208 -12.84 14.03 -0.69
C ILE A 208 -11.50 14.18 0.02
N SER A 209 -11.48 14.62 1.28
CA SER A 209 -10.25 14.83 2.05
C SER A 209 -9.40 13.55 2.19
N ARG A 210 -10.05 12.40 2.38
CA ARG A 210 -9.36 11.10 2.40
C ARG A 210 -8.73 10.79 1.05
N THR A 211 -9.47 11.01 -0.04
CA THR A 211 -8.99 10.75 -1.41
C THR A 211 -7.85 11.69 -1.77
N THR A 212 -7.94 12.97 -1.43
CA THR A 212 -6.88 13.94 -1.72
C THR A 212 -5.60 13.63 -0.94
N SER A 213 -5.73 13.20 0.31
CA SER A 213 -4.58 12.74 1.12
C SER A 213 -3.91 11.49 0.52
N LEU A 214 -4.69 10.59 -0.09
CA LEU A 214 -4.14 9.45 -0.82
C LEU A 214 -3.44 9.86 -2.12
N ILE A 215 -3.97 10.84 -2.84
CA ILE A 215 -3.30 11.39 -4.03
C ILE A 215 -1.98 12.05 -3.63
N ASP A 216 -1.94 12.84 -2.56
CA ASP A 216 -0.71 13.42 -2.01
C ASP A 216 0.30 12.33 -1.64
N TRP A 217 -0.17 11.27 -0.98
CA TRP A 217 0.66 10.10 -0.70
C TRP A 217 1.22 9.47 -1.99
N VAL A 218 0.42 9.27 -3.05
CA VAL A 218 0.89 8.75 -4.33
C VAL A 218 1.96 9.65 -4.95
N ILE A 219 1.77 10.97 -4.89
CA ILE A 219 2.77 11.95 -5.35
C ILE A 219 4.09 11.79 -4.58
N GLU A 220 4.03 11.70 -3.25
CA GLU A 220 5.22 11.45 -2.41
C GLU A 220 5.89 10.13 -2.78
N ARG A 221 5.12 9.06 -3.03
CA ARG A 221 5.65 7.75 -3.43
C ARG A 221 6.43 7.77 -4.74
N ILE A 222 6.04 8.62 -5.69
CA ILE A 222 6.77 8.78 -6.96
C ILE A 222 8.15 9.46 -6.74
N ARG A 223 8.29 10.23 -5.65
CA ARG A 223 9.47 11.05 -5.36
C ARG A 223 10.50 10.38 -4.45
N ILE A 224 10.07 9.52 -3.54
CA ILE A 224 10.97 8.83 -2.60
C ILE A 224 11.89 7.80 -3.29
N SER A 225 12.97 7.42 -2.63
CA SER A 225 13.90 6.42 -3.14
C SER A 225 13.39 4.99 -2.96
N GLU A 226 13.96 4.04 -3.70
CA GLU A 226 13.64 2.61 -3.54
C GLU A 226 13.95 2.08 -2.13
N LEU A 227 14.91 2.68 -1.42
CA LEU A 227 15.27 2.28 -0.06
C LEU A 227 14.31 2.86 0.98
N ASP A 228 13.72 4.03 0.73
CA ASP A 228 12.67 4.59 1.59
C ASP A 228 11.44 3.68 1.59
N ILE A 229 11.06 3.17 0.41
CA ILE A 229 9.99 2.17 0.24
C ILE A 229 10.26 0.93 1.10
N VAL A 230 11.48 0.39 1.00
CA VAL A 230 11.92 -0.78 1.78
C VAL A 230 11.90 -0.49 3.29
N GLN A 231 12.37 0.69 3.69
CA GLN A 231 12.43 1.10 5.10
C GLN A 231 11.04 1.23 5.72
N GLU A 232 10.05 1.77 5.01
CA GLU A 232 8.68 1.86 5.51
C GLU A 232 8.07 0.48 5.81
N CYS A 233 8.34 -0.53 4.99
CA CYS A 233 7.95 -1.91 5.27
C CYS A 233 8.56 -2.40 6.59
N TRP A 234 9.83 -2.08 6.84
CA TRP A 234 10.48 -2.46 8.10
C TRP A 234 9.90 -1.73 9.30
N VAL A 235 9.66 -0.41 9.19
CA VAL A 235 9.08 0.41 10.26
C VAL A 235 7.70 -0.12 10.67
N SER A 236 6.85 -0.43 9.69
CA SER A 236 5.52 -1.00 9.93
C SER A 236 5.56 -2.46 10.40
N GLY A 237 6.58 -3.23 10.01
CA GLY A 237 6.70 -4.65 10.34
C GLY A 237 7.30 -4.94 11.72
N VAL A 238 8.20 -4.09 12.25
CA VAL A 238 8.83 -4.30 13.57
C VAL A 238 7.81 -4.45 14.72
N PRO A 239 6.75 -3.61 14.84
CA PRO A 239 5.72 -3.79 15.85
C PRO A 239 5.02 -5.15 15.81
N ARG A 240 4.90 -5.78 14.62
CA ARG A 240 4.30 -7.13 14.49
C ARG A 240 5.20 -8.22 15.10
N ILE A 241 6.52 -7.99 15.17
CA ILE A 241 7.44 -8.89 15.89
C ILE A 241 7.27 -8.71 17.41
N ASP A 242 7.08 -7.46 17.87
CA ASP A 242 6.80 -7.16 19.28
C ASP A 242 5.50 -7.82 19.74
N ASP A 243 4.45 -7.75 18.92
CA ASP A 243 3.19 -8.46 19.10
C ASP A 243 3.38 -9.97 19.25
N CYS A 244 4.18 -10.60 18.38
CA CYS A 244 4.47 -12.04 18.48
C CYS A 244 5.22 -12.39 19.78
N MET A 245 6.17 -11.55 20.22
CA MET A 245 6.86 -11.76 21.50
C MET A 245 5.90 -11.64 22.68
N ARG A 246 4.94 -10.71 22.63
CA ARG A 246 3.88 -10.57 23.64
C ARG A 246 3.02 -11.82 23.70
N GLN A 247 2.54 -12.33 22.56
CA GLN A 247 1.70 -13.54 22.51
C GLN A 247 2.43 -14.78 23.08
N ILE A 248 3.72 -14.97 22.75
CA ILE A 248 4.53 -16.02 23.37
C ILE A 248 4.72 -15.78 24.88
N GLY A 249 4.86 -14.51 25.28
CA GLY A 249 4.90 -14.12 26.70
C GLY A 249 3.64 -14.51 27.45
N GLU A 250 2.46 -14.29 26.86
CA GLU A 250 1.15 -14.64 27.41
C GLU A 250 0.97 -16.16 27.54
N LEU A 251 1.44 -16.95 26.58
CA LEU A 251 1.47 -18.41 26.67
C LEU A 251 2.30 -18.91 27.87
N LEU A 252 3.42 -18.22 28.17
CA LEU A 252 4.31 -18.58 29.27
C LEU A 252 3.77 -18.10 30.62
N ASN A 253 3.25 -16.88 30.67
CA ASN A 253 2.72 -16.22 31.85
C ASN A 253 1.56 -15.30 31.44
N PRO A 254 0.30 -15.76 31.58
CA PRO A 254 -0.85 -14.95 31.26
C PRO A 254 -0.89 -13.70 32.15
N SER A 255 -1.09 -12.53 31.56
CA SER A 255 -1.36 -11.32 32.33
C SER A 255 -2.83 -11.33 32.78
N PRO A 256 -3.16 -10.94 34.02
CA PRO A 256 -4.55 -10.88 34.49
C PRO A 256 -5.42 -9.79 33.85
N THR A 257 -4.91 -8.99 32.90
CA THR A 257 -5.53 -7.73 32.47
C THR A 257 -5.75 -7.56 30.96
N THR A 258 -5.70 -8.60 30.15
CA THR A 258 -6.11 -8.44 28.74
C THR A 258 -7.63 -8.58 28.61
N ASP A 259 -8.35 -7.56 29.07
CA ASP A 259 -9.66 -7.19 28.55
C ASP A 259 -9.44 -6.58 27.14
N SER A 260 -8.99 -7.38 26.18
CA SER A 260 -9.04 -7.00 24.78
C SER A 260 -10.37 -7.47 24.24
N SER A 261 -11.30 -6.51 24.18
CA SER A 261 -12.46 -6.43 23.28
C SER A 261 -12.77 -7.70 22.47
N GLU A 262 -13.97 -8.23 22.70
CA GLU A 262 -14.66 -9.34 22.02
C GLU A 262 -14.82 -9.20 20.48
N LEU A 263 -14.04 -8.34 19.83
CA LEU A 263 -14.18 -8.01 18.41
C LEU A 263 -13.53 -9.02 17.46
N ASP A 264 -12.73 -9.97 17.94
CA ASP A 264 -12.04 -10.92 17.04
C ASP A 264 -12.25 -12.41 17.37
N GLY A 265 -13.15 -12.75 18.31
CA GLY A 265 -13.51 -14.15 18.60
C GLY A 265 -12.36 -15.08 19.03
N GLN A 266 -11.14 -14.56 19.24
CA GLN A 266 -10.00 -15.33 19.71
C GLN A 266 -10.10 -15.51 21.22
N GLU A 267 -10.45 -16.73 21.65
CA GLU A 267 -10.26 -17.15 23.04
C GLU A 267 -8.82 -16.87 23.46
N ASN A 268 -8.65 -16.29 24.65
CA ASN A 268 -7.33 -16.04 25.20
C ASN A 268 -6.50 -17.34 25.20
N PRO A 269 -5.27 -17.30 24.67
CA PRO A 269 -4.50 -18.52 24.49
C PRO A 269 -4.20 -19.17 25.86
N ARG A 270 -4.51 -20.47 25.98
CA ARG A 270 -4.28 -21.27 27.20
C ARG A 270 -2.81 -21.20 27.62
N LYS A 271 -2.57 -21.04 28.93
CA LYS A 271 -1.24 -21.11 29.54
C LYS A 271 -0.62 -22.48 29.26
N LEU A 272 0.65 -22.49 28.84
CA LEU A 272 1.42 -23.72 28.66
C LEU A 272 1.73 -24.36 30.02
N GLU A 273 1.48 -25.66 30.14
CA GLU A 273 1.68 -26.43 31.36
C GLU A 273 2.87 -27.39 31.26
N GLN A 274 3.16 -27.91 30.06
CA GLN A 274 4.24 -28.87 29.85
C GLN A 274 5.61 -28.18 29.83
N GLU A 275 6.51 -28.60 30.72
CA GLU A 275 7.84 -28.01 30.87
C GLU A 275 8.67 -28.07 29.56
N CYS A 276 8.52 -29.15 28.79
CA CYS A 276 9.15 -29.29 27.48
C CYS A 276 8.71 -28.21 26.47
N ILE A 277 7.41 -27.92 26.42
CA ILE A 277 6.82 -26.93 25.52
C ILE A 277 7.12 -25.51 26.00
N ILE A 278 7.05 -25.27 27.31
CA ILE A 278 7.50 -24.02 27.95
C ILE A 278 8.97 -23.72 27.57
N LYS A 279 9.84 -24.73 27.60
CA LYS A 279 11.24 -24.59 27.20
C LYS A 279 11.38 -24.22 25.72
N LEU A 280 10.64 -24.85 24.83
CA LEU A 280 10.64 -24.49 23.40
C LEU A 280 10.14 -23.06 23.17
N ALA A 281 9.01 -22.69 23.76
CA ALA A 281 8.46 -21.33 23.64
C ALA A 281 9.45 -20.26 24.13
N ARG A 282 10.18 -20.53 25.23
CA ARG A 282 11.26 -19.65 25.71
C ARG A 282 12.41 -19.52 24.72
N LEU A 283 12.77 -20.59 24.01
CA LEU A 283 13.85 -20.59 23.01
C LEU A 283 13.48 -19.79 21.73
N THR A 284 12.19 -19.54 21.49
CA THR A 284 11.74 -18.63 20.41
C THR A 284 12.04 -17.17 20.72
N ILE A 285 12.06 -16.76 21.99
CA ILE A 285 12.25 -15.35 22.39
C ILE A 285 13.60 -14.78 21.91
N PRO A 286 14.76 -15.45 22.11
CA PRO A 286 16.03 -14.99 21.55
C PRO A 286 16.01 -14.83 20.02
N ILE A 287 15.36 -15.75 19.30
CA ILE A 287 15.21 -15.69 17.83
C ILE A 287 14.47 -14.41 17.43
N LEU A 288 13.31 -14.16 18.05
CA LEU A 288 12.51 -12.94 17.80
C LEU A 288 13.26 -11.66 18.14
N LYS A 289 13.97 -11.64 19.27
CA LYS A 289 14.81 -10.50 19.66
C LYS A 289 15.89 -10.21 18.62
N LEU A 290 16.51 -11.25 18.06
CA LEU A 290 17.53 -11.10 17.01
C LEU A 290 16.92 -10.65 15.68
N CYS A 291 15.76 -11.18 15.27
CA CYS A 291 15.01 -10.68 14.11
C CYS A 291 14.71 -9.18 14.27
N ARG A 292 14.14 -8.77 15.42
CA ARG A 292 13.87 -7.36 15.71
C ARG A 292 15.15 -6.52 15.69
N LEU A 293 16.22 -7.02 16.30
CA LEU A 293 17.51 -6.32 16.38
C LEU A 293 18.11 -6.09 14.99
N PHE A 294 17.96 -7.03 14.06
CA PHE A 294 18.40 -6.88 12.67
C PHE A 294 17.76 -5.65 12.02
N TYR A 295 16.43 -5.58 12.00
CA TYR A 295 15.72 -4.45 11.37
C TYR A 295 15.88 -3.14 12.13
N LYS A 296 15.90 -3.17 13.47
CA LYS A 296 16.24 -1.98 14.26
C LYS A 296 17.64 -1.46 13.96
N LYS A 297 18.62 -2.33 13.68
CA LYS A 297 19.95 -1.89 13.27
C LYS A 297 19.92 -1.19 11.90
N LEU A 298 19.06 -1.63 10.98
CA LEU A 298 18.89 -1.00 9.67
C LEU A 298 18.21 0.37 9.78
N ILE A 299 17.13 0.47 10.57
CA ILE A 299 16.32 1.69 10.76
C ILE A 299 17.01 2.68 11.72
N GLU A 300 17.06 2.34 13.00
CA GLU A 300 17.48 3.20 14.12
C GLU A 300 19.01 3.22 14.25
N GLY A 301 19.63 2.07 13.98
CA GLY A 301 21.06 1.80 14.19
C GLY A 301 21.99 2.38 13.12
N GLY A 302 21.46 3.16 12.19
CA GLY A 302 22.23 4.14 11.44
C GLY A 302 22.53 3.81 9.99
N ILE A 303 22.28 2.61 9.45
CA ILE A 303 22.62 2.33 8.04
C ILE A 303 21.82 3.21 7.10
N MET A 304 20.48 3.18 7.19
CA MET A 304 19.64 4.03 6.34
C MET A 304 19.90 5.53 6.56
N ARG A 305 20.22 5.93 7.80
CA ARG A 305 20.54 7.32 8.15
C ARG A 305 21.95 7.76 7.67
N MET A 306 22.89 6.84 7.54
CA MET A 306 24.27 7.11 7.11
C MET A 306 24.42 7.14 5.60
N ILE A 307 23.56 6.40 4.88
CA ILE A 307 23.48 6.48 3.42
C ILE A 307 23.01 7.89 3.05
N ARG A 308 23.88 8.67 2.39
CA ARG A 308 23.56 10.03 1.96
C ARG A 308 22.66 9.96 0.71
N SER A 309 21.49 10.59 0.80
CA SER A 309 20.39 10.68 -0.18
C SER A 309 20.79 11.00 -1.64
N PRO A 310 19.94 10.67 -2.64
CA PRO A 310 19.26 9.40 -2.89
C PRO A 310 20.14 8.52 -3.78
N ILE A 311 20.27 7.23 -3.44
CA ILE A 311 21.05 6.27 -4.22
C ILE A 311 20.10 5.17 -4.68
N PHE A 312 19.89 5.08 -5.99
CA PHE A 312 19.40 3.84 -6.58
C PHE A 312 20.53 2.83 -6.48
N THR A 313 20.29 1.76 -5.73
CA THR A 313 21.24 0.68 -5.59
C THR A 313 21.28 -0.13 -6.88
N GLU A 314 22.29 -0.99 -7.02
CA GLU A 314 22.33 -1.97 -8.10
C GLU A 314 21.46 -3.21 -7.81
N MET A 315 20.63 -3.19 -6.75
CA MET A 315 19.63 -4.24 -6.52
C MET A 315 18.56 -4.21 -7.60
N CYS A 316 18.17 -5.38 -8.11
CA CYS A 316 16.98 -5.49 -8.96
C CYS A 316 15.71 -5.39 -8.10
N SER A 317 14.58 -5.19 -8.76
CA SER A 317 13.29 -5.11 -8.08
C SER A 317 12.93 -6.36 -7.28
N ASP A 318 13.33 -7.55 -7.74
CA ASP A 318 13.09 -8.79 -6.99
C ASP A 318 13.87 -8.81 -5.66
N GLN A 319 15.13 -8.36 -5.69
CA GLN A 319 15.96 -8.22 -4.49
C GLN A 319 15.41 -7.17 -3.53
N LEU A 320 15.01 -6.00 -4.04
CA LEU A 320 14.40 -4.94 -3.25
C LEU A 320 13.10 -5.42 -2.58
N ASN A 321 12.23 -6.08 -3.33
CA ASN A 321 10.99 -6.62 -2.79
C ASN A 321 11.25 -7.74 -1.76
N SER A 322 12.19 -8.64 -2.02
CA SER A 322 12.61 -9.68 -1.06
C SER A 322 13.10 -9.06 0.25
N LEU A 323 13.92 -8.01 0.15
CA LEU A 323 14.44 -7.27 1.29
C LEU A 323 13.33 -6.52 2.07
N ALA A 324 12.37 -5.93 1.37
CA ALA A 324 11.21 -5.25 1.98
C ALA A 324 10.29 -6.23 2.71
N GLN A 325 9.89 -7.33 2.05
CA GLN A 325 8.80 -8.20 2.52
C GLN A 325 9.21 -9.18 3.61
N THR A 326 10.51 -9.43 3.81
CA THR A 326 10.96 -10.42 4.80
C THR A 326 10.48 -10.10 6.22
N ILE A 327 10.40 -8.81 6.60
CA ILE A 327 9.90 -8.39 7.92
C ILE A 327 8.47 -8.84 8.19
N HIS A 328 7.61 -8.86 7.17
CA HIS A 328 6.20 -9.24 7.31
C HIS A 328 6.01 -10.76 7.38
N ASN A 329 6.91 -11.51 6.72
CA ASN A 329 6.88 -12.96 6.72
C ASN A 329 7.33 -13.60 8.05
N ILE A 330 8.21 -12.93 8.81
CA ILE A 330 8.71 -13.45 10.10
C ILE A 330 7.57 -13.60 11.13
N PRO A 331 6.75 -12.58 11.41
CA PRO A 331 5.57 -12.72 12.26
C PRO A 331 4.62 -13.84 11.83
N ASP A 332 4.43 -14.06 10.53
CA ASP A 332 3.49 -15.07 10.04
C ASP A 332 3.99 -16.49 10.32
N ASP A 333 5.29 -16.75 10.19
CA ASP A 333 5.89 -18.02 10.63
C ASP A 333 5.78 -18.23 12.15
N ILE A 334 5.92 -17.16 12.92
CA ILE A 334 5.85 -17.22 14.38
C ILE A 334 4.41 -17.44 14.85
N ARG A 335 3.43 -16.80 14.21
CA ARG A 335 2.01 -17.06 14.48
C ARG A 335 1.62 -18.51 14.21
N ARG A 336 2.30 -19.20 13.30
CA ARG A 336 2.12 -20.65 13.09
C ARG A 336 2.71 -21.50 14.23
N LEU A 337 3.70 -21.01 14.97
CA LEU A 337 4.25 -21.71 16.14
C LEU A 337 3.32 -21.69 17.35
N ILE A 338 2.51 -20.64 17.51
CA ILE A 338 1.58 -20.49 18.65
C ILE A 338 0.60 -21.66 18.76
N PRO A 339 -0.21 -22.00 17.74
CA PRO A 339 -1.13 -23.13 17.83
C PRO A 339 -0.39 -24.47 17.91
N LEU A 340 0.84 -24.56 17.39
CA LEU A 340 1.65 -25.78 17.55
C LEU A 340 2.12 -25.96 18.99
N PHE A 341 2.48 -24.89 19.70
CA PHE A 341 2.77 -24.97 21.13
C PHE A 341 1.54 -25.45 21.91
N GLN A 342 0.38 -24.86 21.66
CA GLN A 342 -0.85 -25.23 22.36
C GLN A 342 -1.25 -26.70 22.10
N LYS A 343 -1.23 -27.15 20.85
CA LYS A 343 -1.52 -28.56 20.49
C LYS A 343 -0.53 -29.53 21.15
N ALA A 344 0.77 -29.21 21.11
CA ALA A 344 1.78 -30.06 21.73
C ALA A 344 1.65 -30.09 23.26
N ASP A 345 1.20 -28.99 23.87
CA ASP A 345 0.92 -28.88 25.30
C ASP A 345 -0.32 -29.69 25.73
N GLU A 346 -1.28 -29.89 24.84
CA GLU A 346 -2.43 -30.77 25.06
C GLU A 346 -2.07 -32.24 24.83
N SER A 347 -1.39 -32.54 23.72
CA SER A 347 -0.98 -33.89 23.34
C SER A 347 0.27 -33.85 22.46
N LEU A 348 1.38 -34.38 22.97
CA LEU A 348 2.63 -34.53 22.22
C LEU A 348 2.51 -35.45 20.99
N ARG A 349 1.41 -36.22 20.86
CA ARG A 349 1.15 -37.10 19.71
C ARG A 349 0.55 -36.36 18.52
N ASP A 350 0.05 -35.15 18.75
CA ASP A 350 -0.71 -34.39 17.75
C ASP A 350 0.19 -33.44 16.95
N VAL A 351 1.49 -33.40 17.28
CA VAL A 351 2.49 -32.55 16.64
C VAL A 351 3.77 -33.34 16.39
N THR A 352 4.37 -33.12 15.22
CA THR A 352 5.63 -33.76 14.84
C THR A 352 6.84 -32.86 15.13
N SER A 353 7.98 -33.48 15.42
CA SER A 353 9.25 -32.76 15.54
C SER A 353 9.66 -32.04 14.24
N SER A 354 9.18 -32.55 13.08
CA SER A 354 9.42 -31.93 11.78
C SER A 354 8.73 -30.58 11.62
N GLU A 355 7.53 -30.37 12.18
CA GLU A 355 6.81 -29.09 12.04
C GLU A 355 7.57 -27.95 12.73
N PHE A 356 8.03 -28.16 13.97
CA PHE A 356 8.85 -27.19 14.68
C PHE A 356 10.19 -26.94 13.97
N THR A 357 10.85 -28.02 13.51
CA THR A 357 12.14 -27.93 12.83
C THR A 357 12.02 -27.18 11.50
N GLN A 358 10.95 -27.44 10.74
CA GLN A 358 10.68 -26.77 9.48
C GLN A 358 10.45 -25.28 9.69
N LEU A 359 9.62 -24.88 10.65
CA LEU A 359 9.37 -23.46 10.94
C LEU A 359 10.64 -22.73 11.41
N ALA A 360 11.46 -23.37 12.25
CA ALA A 360 12.73 -22.80 12.68
C ALA A 360 13.71 -22.63 11.51
N ASN A 361 13.76 -23.60 10.59
CA ASN A 361 14.59 -23.51 9.39
C ASN A 361 14.06 -22.48 8.39
N ASN A 362 12.74 -22.31 8.28
CA ASN A 362 12.13 -21.25 7.47
C ASN A 362 12.57 -19.89 8.00
N LEU A 363 12.42 -19.64 9.31
CA LEU A 363 12.89 -18.41 9.96
C LEU A 363 14.38 -18.15 9.72
N LYS A 364 15.21 -19.19 9.80
CA LYS A 364 16.64 -19.09 9.47
C LYS A 364 16.86 -18.65 8.03
N SER A 365 16.21 -19.30 7.08
CA SER A 365 16.37 -19.03 5.65
C SER A 365 15.90 -17.62 5.26
N ARG A 366 14.86 -17.11 5.94
CA ARG A 366 14.30 -15.78 5.67
C ARG A 366 15.31 -14.66 5.78
N LEU A 367 16.23 -14.70 6.74
CA LEU A 367 17.21 -13.63 6.96
C LEU A 367 18.54 -13.82 6.22
N GLN A 368 18.77 -14.97 5.57
CA GLN A 368 20.01 -15.21 4.82
C GLN A 368 20.13 -14.28 3.60
N SER A 369 19.08 -14.18 2.79
CA SER A 369 19.07 -13.30 1.61
C SER A 369 19.14 -11.81 2.00
N PRO A 370 18.29 -11.28 2.91
CA PRO A 370 18.40 -9.91 3.39
C PRO A 370 19.77 -9.56 3.96
N LEU A 371 20.39 -10.44 4.76
CA LEU A 371 21.73 -10.22 5.29
C LEU A 371 22.76 -10.06 4.18
N LEU A 372 22.70 -10.93 3.15
CA LEU A 372 23.58 -10.83 2.00
C LEU A 372 23.37 -9.50 1.25
N LEU A 373 22.12 -9.14 0.97
CA LEU A 373 21.79 -7.89 0.29
C LEU A 373 22.26 -6.66 1.07
N VAL A 374 22.09 -6.65 2.40
CA VAL A 374 22.60 -5.60 3.27
C VAL A 374 24.12 -5.48 3.17
N LEU A 375 24.86 -6.59 3.26
CA LEU A 375 26.32 -6.58 3.21
C LEU A 375 26.89 -6.22 1.83
N MET A 376 26.18 -6.57 0.76
CA MET A 376 26.58 -6.33 -0.63
C MET A 376 26.21 -4.93 -1.11
N TYR A 377 25.03 -4.43 -0.78
CA TYR A 377 24.48 -3.21 -1.39
C TYR A 377 24.31 -2.07 -0.40
N LEU A 378 24.10 -2.32 0.90
CA LEU A 378 23.81 -1.24 1.86
C LEU A 378 25.04 -0.81 2.66
N VAL A 379 25.82 -1.77 3.16
CA VAL A 379 27.05 -1.48 3.91
C VAL A 379 28.07 -0.68 3.07
N PRO A 380 28.30 -1.01 1.78
CA PRO A 380 29.24 -0.23 0.96
C PRO A 380 28.80 1.21 0.68
N LEU A 381 27.51 1.53 0.85
CA LEU A 381 26.99 2.90 0.65
C LEU A 381 27.23 3.81 1.86
N ILE A 382 27.72 3.26 2.97
CA ILE A 382 28.07 4.04 4.16
C ILE A 382 29.38 4.79 3.88
N PRO A 383 29.41 6.13 4.00
CA PRO A 383 30.61 6.91 3.75
C PRO A 383 31.75 6.48 4.67
N ASP A 384 32.88 6.09 4.10
CA ASP A 384 34.09 5.78 4.86
C ASP A 384 34.89 7.08 5.02
N THR A 385 34.71 7.77 6.15
CA THR A 385 35.56 8.92 6.49
C THR A 385 36.89 8.39 7.03
N GLN A 386 38.01 8.99 6.62
CA GLN A 386 39.40 8.53 6.88
C GLN A 386 39.72 8.20 8.36
N ASP A 387 38.89 8.64 9.31
CA ASP A 387 39.09 8.45 10.75
C ASP A 387 38.13 7.41 11.40
N LEU A 388 37.15 6.85 10.67
CA LEU A 388 36.12 5.96 11.21
C LEU A 388 35.83 4.79 10.25
N TYR A 389 36.42 3.62 10.51
CA TYR A 389 36.18 2.33 9.82
C TYR A 389 34.74 1.82 9.99
N THR A 390 33.79 2.59 9.48
CA THR A 390 32.36 2.44 9.81
C THR A 390 31.79 1.24 9.07
N GLN A 391 32.23 0.99 7.83
CA GLN A 391 31.84 -0.21 7.08
C GLN A 391 32.28 -1.49 7.79
N ASP A 392 33.54 -1.54 8.27
CA ASP A 392 34.08 -2.71 8.99
C ASP A 392 33.34 -2.97 10.31
N TYR A 393 32.94 -1.90 11.00
CA TYR A 393 32.07 -2.01 12.17
C TYR A 393 30.76 -2.72 11.82
N TYR A 394 30.06 -2.31 10.74
CA TYR A 394 28.81 -2.96 10.35
C TYR A 394 29.03 -4.40 9.86
N ARG A 395 30.10 -4.68 9.10
CA ARG A 395 30.45 -6.06 8.69
C ARG A 395 30.66 -6.97 9.89
N THR A 396 31.42 -6.50 10.89
CA THR A 396 31.68 -7.23 12.13
C THR A 396 30.40 -7.43 12.95
N TRP A 397 29.58 -6.38 13.05
CA TRP A 397 28.31 -6.43 13.77
C TRP A 397 27.37 -7.46 13.17
N PHE A 398 27.16 -7.45 11.85
CA PHE A 398 26.29 -8.40 11.16
C PHE A 398 26.83 -9.83 11.21
N SER A 399 28.15 -10.02 11.15
CA SER A 399 28.78 -11.33 11.34
C SER A 399 28.52 -11.90 12.73
N THR A 400 28.67 -11.06 13.76
CA THR A 400 28.39 -11.43 15.15
C THR A 400 26.91 -11.72 15.36
N TRP A 401 26.03 -10.88 14.82
CA TRP A 401 24.58 -11.08 14.87
C TRP A 401 24.19 -12.41 14.20
N ASN A 402 24.73 -12.72 13.03
CA ASN A 402 24.44 -13.95 12.29
C ASN A 402 24.86 -15.20 13.09
N LEU A 403 26.02 -15.16 13.75
CA LEU A 403 26.45 -16.24 14.63
C LEU A 403 25.45 -16.46 15.78
N GLN A 404 25.04 -15.39 16.46
CA GLN A 404 24.05 -15.48 17.55
C GLN A 404 22.69 -15.99 17.07
N PHE A 405 22.29 -15.60 15.86
CA PHE A 405 21.04 -16.04 15.24
C PHE A 405 21.08 -17.54 14.90
N ILE A 406 22.16 -18.00 14.27
CA ILE A 406 22.37 -19.43 13.97
C ILE A 406 22.38 -20.27 15.25
N ILE A 407 23.07 -19.82 16.30
CA ILE A 407 23.11 -20.51 17.60
C ILE A 407 21.72 -20.57 18.22
N SER A 408 20.96 -19.48 18.19
CA SER A 408 19.59 -19.43 18.75
C SER A 408 18.65 -20.40 18.03
N VAL A 409 18.68 -20.43 16.70
CA VAL A 409 17.91 -21.40 15.90
C VAL A 409 18.37 -22.83 16.19
N HIS A 410 19.68 -23.07 16.26
CA HIS A 410 20.22 -24.39 16.56
C HIS A 410 19.77 -24.90 17.93
N ASN A 411 19.81 -24.05 18.96
CA ASN A 411 19.34 -24.40 20.30
C ASN A 411 17.85 -24.76 20.31
N PHE A 412 17.02 -24.03 19.55
CA PHE A 412 15.61 -24.35 19.38
C PHE A 412 15.43 -25.72 18.70
N VAL A 413 16.06 -25.94 17.54
CA VAL A 413 15.94 -27.19 16.78
C VAL A 413 16.47 -28.39 17.57
N HIS A 414 17.60 -28.25 18.26
CA HIS A 414 18.17 -29.32 19.09
C HIS A 414 17.29 -29.65 20.31
N ALA A 415 16.51 -28.68 20.81
CA ALA A 415 15.57 -28.95 21.88
C ALA A 415 14.37 -29.79 21.41
N VAL A 416 13.98 -29.77 20.13
CA VAL A 416 12.77 -30.45 19.62
C VAL A 416 12.81 -31.98 19.84
N PRO A 417 13.88 -32.73 19.45
CA PRO A 417 13.91 -34.19 19.61
C PRO A 417 13.94 -34.67 21.07
N SER A 418 14.40 -33.82 21.99
CA SER A 418 14.55 -34.17 23.41
C SER A 418 13.23 -34.25 24.19
N LEU A 419 12.09 -34.14 23.51
CA LEU A 419 10.76 -33.91 24.12
C LEU A 419 9.77 -35.06 23.89
N GLY A 420 10.22 -36.18 23.32
CA GLY A 420 9.41 -37.40 23.21
C GLY A 420 8.32 -37.38 22.13
N PHE A 421 8.39 -36.46 21.16
CA PHE A 421 7.55 -36.47 19.96
C PHE A 421 7.72 -37.81 19.22
N LEU A 422 6.65 -38.31 18.59
CA LEU A 422 6.71 -39.51 17.76
C LEU A 422 7.83 -39.37 16.70
N PRO A 423 8.76 -40.33 16.59
CA PRO A 423 9.71 -40.36 15.50
C PRO A 423 8.98 -40.87 14.25
N PHE A 424 8.72 -39.93 13.32
CA PHE A 424 8.14 -40.12 11.98
C PHE A 424 6.66 -40.50 11.91
#